data_AF-A0AA43BWA1-F1
#
_entry.id   AF-A0AA43BWA1-F1
#
_cell.length_a   1.000
_cell.length_b   1.000
_cell.length_c   1.000
_cell.angle_alpha   90.00
_cell.angle_beta   90.00
_cell.angle_gamma   90.00
#
_symmetry.space_group_name_H-M   'P 1'
#
loop_
_entity.id
_entity.type
_entity.pdbx_description
1 polymer ?
#
loop_
_entity_poly.entity_id
_entity_poly.type
_entity_poly.pdbx_seq_one_letter_code
_entity_poly.pdbx_strand_id
1 'polypeptide(L)'
;MIRGDRHTAMRRLALSIFSSLLLVGCPGGLDNCEDFNACAGGGGGSTGVTVELVFQVNCGNAVCHDADQPAAMLDLVSPNVASRTVGVNSTDPNCGSDIIVIAGDPIESYMMKKILNEPGICGGQMPIGTILDAEDTDVIRQWILDLGGVPAIINEGPDSGV
;
A
#
# COMPACT_ATOMS: atom_id res chain seq x y z
N MET A 1 -44.85 -35.16 -60.05
CA MET A 1 -46.03 -34.30 -59.82
C MET A 1 -46.87 -34.94 -58.72
N ILE A 2 -46.93 -34.27 -57.55
CA ILE A 2 -48.04 -34.22 -56.55
C ILE A 2 -48.31 -35.42 -55.60
N ARG A 3 -48.33 -35.07 -54.28
CA ARG A 3 -48.96 -35.66 -53.06
C ARG A 3 -48.45 -37.05 -52.62
N GLY A 4 -48.08 -37.30 -51.37
CA GLY A 4 -48.60 -36.91 -50.04
C GLY A 4 -48.64 -38.22 -49.22
N ASP A 5 -48.64 -38.33 -47.89
CA ASP A 5 -48.89 -37.41 -46.79
C ASP A 5 -48.68 -38.24 -45.49
N ARG A 6 -48.43 -37.57 -44.34
CA ARG A 6 -48.74 -37.98 -42.93
C ARG A 6 -47.71 -38.69 -42.03
N HIS A 7 -47.14 -37.84 -41.16
CA HIS A 7 -47.10 -37.89 -39.69
C HIS A 7 -46.65 -39.17 -38.96
N THR A 8 -45.51 -39.07 -38.27
CA THR A 8 -45.37 -39.70 -36.95
C THR A 8 -44.54 -38.84 -36.00
N ALA A 9 -45.22 -38.45 -34.92
CA ALA A 9 -44.81 -38.00 -33.60
C ALA A 9 -43.33 -37.72 -33.25
N MET A 10 -43.17 -36.53 -32.65
CA MET A 10 -42.17 -36.15 -31.65
C MET A 10 -41.53 -37.30 -30.86
N ARG A 11 -40.20 -37.34 -30.77
CA ARG A 11 -39.49 -37.97 -29.65
C ARG A 11 -38.12 -37.32 -29.38
N ARG A 12 -38.17 -36.42 -28.39
CA ARG A 12 -37.16 -35.93 -27.43
C ARG A 12 -35.67 -36.25 -27.61
N LEU A 13 -34.88 -35.19 -27.32
CA LEU A 13 -33.61 -35.18 -26.56
C LEU A 13 -32.30 -35.52 -27.31
N ALA A 14 -31.49 -34.49 -27.58
CA ALA A 14 -30.12 -34.42 -27.05
C ALA A 14 -29.54 -33.02 -27.32
N LEU A 15 -29.31 -32.33 -26.21
CA LEU A 15 -28.68 -31.04 -26.04
C LEU A 15 -27.15 -31.24 -26.12
N SER A 16 -26.45 -30.54 -27.00
CA SER A 16 -24.98 -30.44 -26.95
C SER A 16 -24.56 -28.98 -27.00
N ILE A 17 -24.73 -28.31 -25.86
CA ILE A 17 -24.09 -27.02 -25.58
C ILE A 17 -22.60 -27.32 -25.34
N PHE A 18 -21.75 -26.85 -26.25
CA PHE A 18 -20.30 -26.86 -26.10
C PHE A 18 -19.96 -25.91 -24.95
N SER A 19 -19.79 -26.46 -23.75
CA SER A 19 -19.48 -25.71 -22.53
C SER A 19 -17.99 -25.37 -22.55
N SER A 20 -17.68 -24.14 -22.94
CA SER A 20 -16.35 -23.56 -22.79
C SER A 20 -16.06 -23.42 -21.30
N LEU A 21 -15.14 -24.24 -20.82
CA LEU A 21 -14.62 -24.27 -19.45
C LEU A 21 -13.93 -22.92 -19.16
N LEU A 22 -14.64 -22.00 -18.52
CA LEU A 22 -14.05 -20.83 -17.89
C LEU A 22 -13.23 -21.32 -16.69
N LEU A 23 -11.90 -21.21 -16.78
CA LEU A 23 -11.02 -21.25 -15.62
C LEU A 23 -11.31 -20.03 -14.76
N VAL A 24 -12.37 -20.11 -13.95
CA VAL A 24 -12.55 -19.25 -12.78
C VAL A 24 -11.48 -19.68 -11.77
N GLY A 25 -10.38 -18.93 -11.73
CA GLY A 25 -9.44 -19.02 -10.63
C GLY A 25 -10.14 -18.58 -9.35
N CYS A 26 -10.14 -19.43 -8.33
CA CYS A 26 -10.52 -19.00 -6.99
C CYS A 26 -9.42 -18.05 -6.47
N PRO A 27 -9.75 -16.85 -5.98
CA PRO A 27 -8.84 -16.13 -5.10
C PRO A 27 -8.66 -16.98 -3.85
N GLY A 28 -7.48 -17.60 -3.69
CA GLY A 28 -7.12 -18.26 -2.45
C GLY A 28 -6.96 -17.20 -1.36
N GLY A 29 -7.73 -17.32 -0.29
CA GLY A 29 -7.47 -16.58 0.94
C GLY A 29 -6.22 -17.14 1.62
N LEU A 30 -5.34 -16.27 2.11
CA LEU A 30 -4.27 -16.68 3.00
C LEU A 30 -4.85 -16.83 4.41
N ASP A 31 -4.85 -18.05 4.92
CA ASP A 31 -5.36 -18.37 6.27
C ASP A 31 -4.52 -17.73 7.39
N ASN A 32 -3.29 -17.29 7.07
CA ASN A 32 -2.31 -16.72 7.99
C ASN A 32 -1.79 -15.36 7.48
N CYS A 33 -2.69 -14.40 7.33
CA CYS A 33 -2.33 -13.09 6.77
C CYS A 33 -1.50 -12.19 7.72
N GLU A 34 -1.43 -12.54 9.00
CA GLU A 34 -0.53 -11.92 9.99
C GLU A 34 0.95 -12.24 9.74
N ASP A 35 1.25 -13.38 9.11
CA ASP A 35 2.62 -13.76 8.73
C ASP A 35 3.12 -12.97 7.50
N PHE A 36 2.20 -12.32 6.77
CA PHE A 36 2.47 -11.61 5.51
C PHE A 36 2.08 -10.14 5.52
N ASN A 37 1.72 -9.59 6.69
CA ASN A 37 1.25 -8.21 6.85
C ASN A 37 0.08 -7.86 5.89
N ALA A 38 -0.66 -8.86 5.42
CA ALA A 38 -1.61 -8.77 4.29
C ALA A 38 -3.07 -8.56 4.73
N CYS A 39 -3.31 -8.39 6.04
CA CYS A 39 -4.65 -8.24 6.62
C CYS A 39 -4.95 -6.83 7.15
N ALA A 40 -4.20 -5.81 6.74
CA ALA A 40 -4.65 -4.42 6.83
C ALA A 40 -5.34 -4.03 5.52
N GLY A 41 -6.67 -4.18 5.50
CA GLY A 41 -7.62 -3.53 4.58
C GLY A 41 -7.18 -3.19 3.15
N GLY A 42 -7.57 -4.04 2.20
CA GLY A 42 -8.08 -3.59 0.89
C GLY A 42 -7.07 -3.09 -0.14
N GLY A 43 -6.58 -4.02 -0.97
CA GLY A 43 -6.38 -3.80 -2.41
C GLY A 43 -5.43 -2.69 -2.85
N GLY A 44 -4.14 -2.98 -2.89
CA GLY A 44 -3.15 -2.20 -3.62
C GLY A 44 -1.77 -2.82 -3.40
N GLY A 45 -1.16 -3.34 -4.46
CA GLY A 45 -0.03 -4.26 -4.35
C GLY A 45 1.18 -3.68 -3.64
N SER A 46 1.58 -4.28 -2.52
CA SER A 46 2.98 -4.26 -2.11
C SER A 46 3.67 -5.38 -2.87
N THR A 47 4.60 -5.02 -3.73
CA THR A 47 5.56 -5.91 -4.41
C THR A 47 6.57 -6.54 -3.44
N GLY A 48 6.24 -6.65 -2.14
CA GLY A 48 7.17 -7.05 -1.07
C GLY A 48 8.19 -5.94 -0.72
N VAL A 49 8.03 -4.74 -1.29
CA VAL A 49 8.86 -3.58 -1.00
C VAL A 49 8.40 -2.95 0.32
N THR A 50 9.32 -2.84 1.28
CA THR A 50 9.06 -2.19 2.58
C THR A 50 9.50 -0.73 2.55
N VAL A 51 8.98 0.08 3.47
CA VAL A 51 9.38 1.49 3.57
C VAL A 51 10.88 1.65 3.86
N GLU A 52 11.47 0.72 4.63
CA GLU A 52 12.90 0.74 4.92
C GLU A 52 13.74 0.54 3.66
N LEU A 53 13.28 -0.33 2.73
CA LEU A 53 13.95 -0.52 1.45
C LEU A 53 13.84 0.75 0.59
N VAL A 54 12.66 1.36 0.52
CA VAL A 54 12.45 2.61 -0.21
C VAL A 54 13.37 3.70 0.32
N PHE A 55 13.43 3.88 1.65
CA PHE A 55 14.32 4.86 2.27
C PHE A 55 15.79 4.55 2.02
N GLN A 56 16.21 3.29 2.12
CA GLN A 56 17.60 2.91 1.89
C GLN A 56 18.05 3.19 0.46
N VAL A 57 17.22 2.86 -0.53
CA VAL A 57 17.55 3.03 -1.95
C VAL A 57 17.49 4.50 -2.38
N ASN A 58 16.48 5.24 -1.90
CA ASN A 58 16.16 6.56 -2.46
C ASN A 58 16.62 7.74 -1.59
N CYS A 59 16.84 7.54 -0.29
CA CYS A 59 17.12 8.64 0.65
C CYS A 59 18.41 8.43 1.46
N GLY A 60 18.70 7.18 1.78
CA GLY A 60 19.68 6.72 2.77
C GLY A 60 21.11 6.59 2.30
N ASN A 61 21.58 7.49 1.43
CA ASN A 61 22.99 7.51 1.04
C ASN A 61 23.82 8.30 2.06
N ALA A 62 25.15 8.09 2.04
CA ALA A 62 26.09 8.64 3.02
C ALA A 62 26.17 10.19 3.07
N VAL A 63 25.47 10.88 2.17
CA VAL A 63 25.45 12.34 2.06
C VAL A 63 24.11 12.92 2.53
N CYS A 64 23.04 12.13 2.54
CA CYS A 64 21.68 12.61 2.72
C CYS A 64 21.08 12.18 4.06
N HIS A 65 20.66 10.92 4.21
CA HIS A 65 19.91 10.48 5.40
C HIS A 65 20.39 9.11 5.92
N ASP A 66 21.70 9.00 6.16
CA ASP A 66 22.33 7.79 6.70
C ASP A 66 22.32 7.73 8.24
N ALA A 67 23.00 6.74 8.81
CA ALA A 67 23.10 6.58 10.26
C ALA A 67 24.31 7.32 10.89
N ASP A 68 25.33 7.66 10.10
CA ASP A 68 26.63 8.10 10.61
C ASP A 68 26.74 9.63 10.65
N GLN A 69 26.42 10.31 9.55
CA GLN A 69 26.43 11.77 9.41
C GLN A 69 25.19 12.26 8.65
N PRO A 70 23.98 12.02 9.19
CA PRO A 70 22.75 12.37 8.49
C PRO A 70 22.62 13.87 8.28
N ALA A 71 22.26 14.27 7.06
CA ALA A 71 21.82 15.63 6.80
C ALA A 71 20.57 15.93 7.62
N ALA A 72 20.52 17.16 8.14
CA ALA A 72 19.47 17.62 9.05
C ALA A 72 19.29 16.71 10.29
N MET A 73 20.32 15.95 10.68
CA MET A 73 20.27 15.01 11.81
C MET A 73 19.17 13.94 11.69
N LEU A 74 18.71 13.65 10.46
CA LEU A 74 17.66 12.67 10.19
C LEU A 74 18.24 11.41 9.54
N ASP A 75 18.28 10.34 10.31
CA ASP A 75 18.57 8.98 9.84
C ASP A 75 17.29 8.36 9.27
N LEU A 76 17.33 7.77 8.07
CA LEU A 76 16.20 7.01 7.49
C LEU A 76 16.53 5.53 7.23
N VAL A 77 17.73 5.07 7.58
CA VAL A 77 18.24 3.72 7.23
C VAL A 77 18.40 2.77 8.41
N SER A 78 18.56 3.28 9.63
CA SER A 78 18.62 2.40 10.81
C SER A 78 17.27 1.70 11.04
N PRO A 79 17.26 0.52 11.67
CA PRO A 79 16.01 -0.14 12.05
C PRO A 79 15.08 0.77 12.87
N ASN A 80 13.77 0.51 12.81
CA ASN A 80 12.75 1.26 13.57
C ASN A 80 12.72 2.77 13.25
N VAL A 81 12.63 3.12 11.96
CA VAL A 81 12.59 4.52 11.48
C VAL A 81 11.45 5.35 12.06
N ALA A 82 10.33 4.70 12.44
CA ALA A 82 9.20 5.37 13.09
C ALA A 82 9.61 6.09 14.39
N SER A 83 10.50 5.49 15.20
CA SER A 83 10.92 6.05 16.49
C SER A 83 11.62 7.42 16.43
N ARG A 84 12.10 7.80 15.24
CA ARG A 84 12.83 9.05 14.99
C ARG A 84 12.14 9.97 13.98
N THR A 85 10.97 9.59 13.49
CA THR A 85 10.20 10.37 12.50
C THR A 85 8.81 10.75 13.00
N VAL A 86 8.15 9.86 13.75
CA VAL A 86 6.78 10.06 14.22
C VAL A 86 6.74 11.06 15.37
N GLY A 87 5.99 12.14 15.18
CA GLY A 87 5.85 13.20 16.20
C GLY A 87 7.13 14.02 16.42
N VAL A 88 8.13 13.86 15.56
CA VAL A 88 9.40 14.59 15.64
C VAL A 88 9.29 15.85 14.78
N ASN A 89 9.69 17.00 15.33
CA ASN A 89 9.75 18.25 14.58
C ASN A 89 10.89 18.23 13.55
N SER A 90 10.69 18.90 12.42
CA SER A 90 11.77 19.26 11.50
C SER A 90 12.82 20.11 12.21
N THR A 91 14.09 19.98 11.79
CA THR A 91 15.19 20.75 12.34
C THR A 91 15.47 22.04 11.56
N ASP A 92 14.79 22.27 10.43
CA ASP A 92 14.95 23.50 9.66
C ASP A 92 14.37 24.69 10.44
N PRO A 93 15.12 25.79 10.67
CA PRO A 93 14.62 26.93 11.44
C PRO A 93 13.32 27.56 10.92
N ASN A 94 13.05 27.48 9.62
CA ASN A 94 11.86 28.07 9.00
C ASN A 94 10.66 27.11 8.96
N CYS A 95 10.92 25.81 9.13
CA CYS A 95 9.90 24.75 9.15
C CYS A 95 9.90 23.97 10.47
N GLY A 96 10.52 24.51 11.53
CA GLY A 96 10.80 23.77 12.76
C GLY A 96 9.56 23.40 13.60
N SER A 97 8.39 23.90 13.22
CA SER A 97 7.09 23.50 13.77
C SER A 97 6.43 22.35 13.02
N ASP A 98 6.93 21.99 11.84
CA ASP A 98 6.37 20.90 11.04
C ASP A 98 6.80 19.55 11.60
N ILE A 99 5.85 18.62 11.68
CA ILE A 99 6.09 17.25 12.14
C ILE A 99 6.52 16.40 10.94
N ILE A 100 7.66 15.71 11.06
CA ILE A 100 8.24 14.87 10.01
C ILE A 100 7.21 13.80 9.55
N VAL A 101 6.67 13.04 10.50
CA VAL A 101 5.56 12.09 10.27
C VAL A 101 4.47 12.27 11.32
N ILE A 102 3.25 12.47 10.85
CA ILE A 102 2.03 12.41 11.64
C ILE A 102 1.42 11.03 11.39
N ALA A 103 1.43 10.17 12.41
CA ALA A 103 0.88 8.82 12.30
C ALA A 103 -0.59 8.85 11.86
N GLY A 104 -0.92 8.12 10.79
CA GLY A 104 -2.26 8.09 10.20
C GLY A 104 -2.58 9.24 9.25
N ASP A 105 -1.70 10.24 9.10
CA ASP A 105 -1.96 11.41 8.26
C ASP A 105 -0.79 11.70 7.30
N PRO A 106 -0.76 11.04 6.12
CA PRO A 106 0.26 11.31 5.11
C PRO A 106 0.12 12.70 4.49
N ILE A 107 -1.06 13.31 4.49
CA ILE A 107 -1.28 14.62 3.85
C ILE A 107 -0.59 15.71 4.66
N GLU A 108 -0.76 15.69 5.99
CA GLU A 108 -0.17 16.71 6.85
C GLU A 108 1.29 16.42 7.23
N SER A 109 1.77 15.19 7.03
CA SER A 109 3.16 14.78 7.29
C SER A 109 4.16 15.55 6.42
N TYR A 110 5.13 16.23 7.05
CA TYR A 110 6.13 17.03 6.34
C TYR A 110 6.99 16.20 5.38
N MET A 111 7.24 14.92 5.69
CA MET A 111 7.93 14.01 4.78
C MET A 111 7.24 13.91 3.41
N MET A 112 5.91 13.78 3.37
CA MET A 112 5.18 13.71 2.09
C MET A 112 5.21 15.06 1.36
N LYS A 113 5.10 16.18 2.09
CA LYS A 113 5.25 17.53 1.51
C LYS A 113 6.61 17.69 0.81
N LYS A 114 7.68 17.18 1.42
CA LYS A 114 9.04 17.18 0.86
C LYS A 114 9.16 16.27 -0.36
N ILE A 115 8.52 15.10 -0.36
CA ILE A 115 8.51 14.16 -1.49
C ILE A 115 7.77 14.72 -2.70
N LEU A 116 6.60 15.31 -2.45
CA LEU A 116 5.69 15.82 -3.47
C LEU A 116 6.02 17.26 -3.92
N ASN A 117 7.05 17.88 -3.32
CA ASN A 117 7.45 19.26 -3.56
C ASN A 117 6.30 20.26 -3.35
N GLU A 118 5.58 20.11 -2.25
CA GLU A 118 4.46 21.00 -1.92
C GLU A 118 4.92 22.43 -1.60
N PRO A 119 4.08 23.44 -1.83
CA PRO A 119 4.37 24.81 -1.41
C PRO A 119 4.64 24.90 0.10
N GLY A 120 5.67 25.67 0.49
CA GLY A 120 5.99 25.92 1.90
C GLY A 120 7.04 24.98 2.49
N ILE A 121 7.57 24.01 1.75
CA ILE A 121 8.73 23.25 2.21
C ILE A 121 9.97 24.13 2.37
N CYS A 122 10.84 23.77 3.30
CA CYS A 122 12.14 24.38 3.48
C CYS A 122 13.20 23.55 2.75
N GLY A 123 14.18 24.22 2.14
CA GLY A 123 15.14 23.58 1.24
C GLY A 123 14.51 23.22 -0.11
N GLY A 124 14.81 22.04 -0.65
CA GLY A 124 14.26 21.55 -1.92
C GLY A 124 13.44 20.26 -1.77
N GLN A 125 12.83 19.83 -2.88
CA GLN A 125 12.20 18.51 -3.00
C GLN A 125 13.18 17.40 -2.60
N MET A 126 12.65 16.35 -1.98
CA MET A 126 13.37 15.12 -1.71
C MET A 126 12.76 13.96 -2.50
N PRO A 127 13.54 13.00 -3.02
CA PRO A 127 15.00 13.00 -3.06
C PRO A 127 15.54 14.15 -3.93
N ILE A 128 16.76 14.62 -3.66
CA ILE A 128 17.35 15.70 -4.45
C ILE A 128 17.69 15.18 -5.86
N GLY A 129 17.29 15.94 -6.89
CA GLY A 129 17.69 15.69 -8.27
C GLY A 129 16.91 14.58 -8.99
N THR A 130 15.94 13.96 -8.32
CA THR A 130 15.02 12.99 -8.92
C THR A 130 13.64 13.12 -8.31
N ILE A 131 12.62 12.68 -9.04
CA ILE A 131 11.27 12.51 -8.51
C ILE A 131 11.16 11.03 -8.09
N LEU A 132 10.71 10.79 -6.86
CA LEU A 132 10.39 9.43 -6.42
C LEU A 132 9.22 8.91 -7.25
N ASP A 133 9.29 7.67 -7.73
CA ASP A 133 8.18 7.13 -8.51
C ASP A 133 6.92 6.92 -7.66
N ALA A 134 5.80 6.71 -8.34
CA ALA A 134 4.50 6.62 -7.69
C ALA A 134 4.37 5.37 -6.79
N GLU A 135 5.02 4.26 -7.14
CA GLU A 135 4.94 3.01 -6.36
C GLU A 135 5.67 3.18 -5.03
N ASP A 136 6.90 3.69 -5.06
CA ASP A 136 7.69 4.00 -3.86
C ASP A 136 7.02 5.09 -3.00
N THR A 137 6.43 6.10 -3.64
CA THR A 137 5.67 7.14 -2.94
C THR A 137 4.44 6.54 -2.24
N ASP A 138 3.74 5.61 -2.87
CA ASP A 138 2.59 4.92 -2.29
C ASP A 138 2.98 4.00 -1.14
N VAL A 139 4.15 3.35 -1.18
CA VAL A 139 4.69 2.57 -0.06
C VAL A 139 4.88 3.47 1.18
N ILE A 140 5.48 4.65 1.02
CA ILE A 140 5.68 5.60 2.14
C ILE A 140 4.32 6.12 2.64
N ARG A 141 3.41 6.48 1.73
CA ARG A 141 2.06 6.94 2.09
C ARG A 141 1.32 5.87 2.90
N GLN A 142 1.36 4.62 2.46
CA GLN A 142 0.69 3.52 3.15
C GLN A 142 1.32 3.23 4.50
N TRP A 143 2.64 3.24 4.59
CA TRP A 143 3.34 3.13 5.88
C TRP A 143 2.88 4.21 6.87
N ILE A 144 2.76 5.47 6.45
CA ILE A 144 2.26 6.54 7.33
C ILE A 144 0.83 6.28 7.80
N LEU A 145 -0.05 5.81 6.91
CA LEU A 145 -1.42 5.44 7.28
C LEU A 145 -1.46 4.33 8.32
N ASP A 146 -0.66 3.28 8.12
CA ASP A 146 -0.63 2.11 9.01
C ASP A 146 -0.12 2.45 10.42
N LEU A 147 0.74 3.48 10.55
CA LEU A 147 1.18 3.99 11.86
C LEU A 147 0.03 4.58 12.70
N GLY A 148 -1.04 5.07 12.07
CA GLY A 148 -2.23 5.58 12.77
C GLY A 148 -3.07 4.48 13.42
N GLY A 149 -2.76 3.22 13.12
CA GLY A 149 -3.59 2.06 13.45
C GLY A 149 -4.83 1.98 12.57
N VAL A 150 -5.32 0.77 12.35
CA VAL A 150 -6.70 0.59 11.94
C VAL A 150 -7.56 0.94 13.16
N PRO A 151 -8.55 1.85 13.09
CA PRO A 151 -9.49 2.00 14.19
C PRO A 151 -10.01 0.60 14.53
N ALA A 152 -9.95 0.21 15.80
CA ALA A 152 -10.45 -1.06 16.28
C ALA A 152 -11.95 -1.14 15.93
N ILE A 153 -12.27 -1.65 14.74
CA ILE A 153 -13.60 -2.08 14.42
C ILE A 153 -13.77 -3.32 15.29
N ILE A 154 -14.58 -3.18 16.33
CA ILE A 154 -15.12 -4.27 17.15
C ILE A 154 -15.63 -5.41 16.27
N ASN A 155 -14.76 -6.34 15.92
CA ASN A 155 -15.13 -7.69 15.50
C ASN A 155 -15.22 -8.57 16.75
N GLU A 156 -16.02 -8.13 17.73
CA GLU A 156 -16.67 -9.05 18.66
C GLU A 156 -17.77 -9.75 17.84
N GLY A 157 -17.36 -10.66 16.95
CA GLY A 157 -18.29 -11.64 16.42
C GLY A 157 -18.86 -12.44 17.59
N PRO A 158 -20.15 -12.81 17.57
CA PRO A 158 -20.72 -13.56 18.68
C PRO A 158 -20.03 -14.92 18.79
N ASP A 159 -19.20 -15.07 19.81
CA ASP A 159 -18.67 -16.34 20.28
C ASP A 159 -19.84 -17.29 20.50
N SER A 160 -19.94 -18.28 19.61
CA SER A 160 -20.87 -19.38 19.71
C SER A 160 -20.14 -20.51 20.42
N GLY A 161 -20.57 -20.82 21.65
CA GLY A 161 -20.46 -22.18 22.18
C GLY A 161 -19.93 -22.36 23.60
N VAL A 162 -20.84 -22.28 24.58
CA VAL A 162 -21.05 -23.32 25.59
C VAL A 162 -22.55 -23.49 25.82
#